data_AF-A0A0L0SVX6-F1
#
_entry.id   AF-A0A0L0SVX6-F1
#
_cell.length_a   1.000
_cell.length_b   1.000
_cell.length_c   1.000
_cell.angle_alpha   90.00
_cell.angle_beta   90.00
_cell.angle_gamma   90.00
#
_symmetry.space_group_name_H-M   'P 1'
#
loop_
_entity.id
_entity.type
_entity.pdbx_description
1 polymer ?
#
loop_
_entity_poly.entity_id
_entity_poly.type
_entity_poly.pdbx_seq_one_letter_code
_entity_poly.pdbx_strand_id
1 'polypeptide(L)'
;MLALAYLTAFFVWLISPIVHIDPVFTPFRVRVTTATRTFACDKAKERLGYRPLVQLDEAMERSVEWIKTVDKWRVLWDPEVIRARELAEETVDELVEDMKIKDE
;
A
#
# COMPACT_ATOMS: atom_id res chain seq x y z
N MET A 1 -13.90 -5.06 11.35
CA MET A 1 -13.33 -4.25 10.26
C MET A 1 -14.34 -3.34 9.57
N LEU A 2 -15.55 -3.80 9.22
CA LEU A 2 -16.54 -2.93 8.55
C LEU A 2 -16.97 -1.70 9.38
N ALA A 3 -17.12 -1.83 10.71
CA ALA A 3 -17.48 -0.70 11.57
C ALA A 3 -16.48 0.46 11.48
N LEU A 4 -15.17 0.15 11.49
CA LEU A 4 -14.11 1.15 11.33
C LEU A 4 -14.18 1.82 9.95
N ALA A 5 -14.48 1.07 8.89
CA ALA A 5 -14.61 1.60 7.54
C ALA A 5 -15.81 2.55 7.37
N TYR A 6 -16.91 2.30 8.08
CA TYR A 6 -18.05 3.22 8.11
C TYR A 6 -17.75 4.47 8.94
N LEU A 7 -17.01 4.30 10.05
CA LEU A 7 -16.56 5.43 10.87
C LEU A 7 -15.63 6.35 10.08
N THR A 8 -14.61 5.81 9.38
CA THR A 8 -13.73 6.61 8.52
C THR A 8 -14.49 7.29 7.38
N ALA A 9 -15.43 6.59 6.73
CA ALA A 9 -16.27 7.18 5.70
C ALA A 9 -17.14 8.33 6.22
N PHE A 10 -17.65 8.22 7.45
CA PHE A 10 -18.41 9.29 8.10
C PHE A 10 -17.56 10.55 8.32
N PHE A 11 -16.33 10.40 8.82
CA PHE A 11 -15.43 11.54 9.03
C PHE A 11 -14.96 12.16 7.71
N VAL A 12 -14.65 11.35 6.70
CA VAL A 12 -14.29 11.86 5.36
C VAL A 12 -15.45 12.62 4.74
N TRP A 13 -16.68 12.10 4.85
CA TRP A 13 -17.87 12.80 4.38
C TRP A 13 -18.06 14.15 5.09
N LEU A 14 -17.79 14.23 6.40
CA LEU A 14 -17.86 15.46 7.19
C LEU A 14 -16.83 16.52 6.76
N ILE A 15 -15.61 16.10 6.40
CA ILE A 15 -14.48 16.99 6.04
C ILE A 15 -14.39 17.24 4.52
N SER A 16 -15.14 16.47 3.72
CA SER A 16 -15.19 16.53 2.26
C SER A 16 -15.33 17.92 1.64
N PRO A 17 -16.09 18.89 2.19
CA PRO A 17 -16.20 20.21 1.56
C PRO A 17 -14.92 21.05 1.66
N ILE A 18 -13.96 20.67 2.52
CA ILE A 18 -12.75 21.45 2.80
C ILE A 18 -11.52 20.80 2.16
N VAL A 19 -11.40 19.47 2.22
CA VAL A 19 -10.21 18.75 1.73
C VAL A 19 -10.62 17.47 1.01
N HIS A 20 -10.00 17.21 -0.14
CA HIS A 20 -10.09 15.90 -0.80
C HIS A 20 -9.09 14.94 -0.17
N ILE A 21 -9.60 13.93 0.53
CA ILE A 21 -8.81 12.88 1.17
C ILE A 21 -9.22 11.56 0.54
N ASP A 22 -8.26 10.76 0.09
CA ASP A 22 -8.48 9.38 -0.35
C ASP A 22 -8.33 8.40 0.81
N PRO A 23 -9.42 7.97 1.47
CA PRO A 23 -9.31 7.07 2.60
C PRO A 23 -8.84 5.68 2.18
N VAL A 24 -7.84 5.19 2.91
CA VAL A 24 -7.36 3.81 2.80
C VAL A 24 -8.47 2.81 3.15
N PHE A 25 -9.28 3.12 4.17
CA PHE A 25 -10.36 2.27 4.67
C PHE A 25 -11.74 2.74 4.20
N THR A 26 -12.05 2.52 2.93
CA THR A 26 -13.44 2.66 2.45
C THR A 26 -14.24 1.38 2.73
N PRO A 27 -15.56 1.46 2.99
CA PRO A 27 -16.42 0.28 3.14
C PRO A 27 -16.35 -0.67 1.94
N PHE A 28 -16.21 -0.12 0.73
CA PHE A 28 -16.02 -0.89 -0.49
C PHE A 28 -14.71 -1.70 -0.47
N ARG A 29 -13.57 -1.04 -0.23
CA ARG A 29 -12.26 -1.71 -0.19
C ARG A 29 -12.22 -2.79 0.87
N VAL A 30 -12.71 -2.51 2.08
CA VAL A 30 -12.75 -3.50 3.17
C VAL A 30 -13.62 -4.70 2.79
N ARG A 31 -14.81 -4.47 2.21
CA ARG A 31 -15.67 -5.58 1.77
C ARG A 31 -15.01 -6.45 0.70
N VAL A 32 -14.36 -5.84 -0.28
CA VAL A 32 -13.71 -6.57 -1.38
C VAL A 32 -12.50 -7.36 -0.86
N THR A 33 -11.64 -6.74 -0.06
CA THR A 33 -10.40 -7.38 0.43
C THR A 33 -10.68 -8.47 1.46
N THR A 34 -11.70 -8.31 2.32
CA THR A 34 -12.04 -9.32 3.33
C THR A 34 -12.85 -10.49 2.73
N ALA A 35 -13.31 -10.39 1.49
CA ALA A 35 -14.03 -11.50 0.86
C ALA A 35 -13.05 -12.61 0.45
N THR A 36 -13.25 -13.83 0.97
CA THR A 36 -12.56 -15.02 0.47
C THR A 36 -13.04 -15.32 -0.94
N ARG A 37 -12.12 -15.29 -1.91
CA ARG A 37 -12.41 -15.58 -3.32
C ARG A 37 -11.60 -16.78 -3.76
N THR A 38 -12.28 -17.78 -4.30
CA THR A 38 -11.67 -18.90 -5.02
C THR A 38 -11.95 -18.72 -6.51
N PHE A 39 -10.93 -18.90 -7.34
CA PHE A 39 -11.05 -18.74 -8.80
C PHE A 39 -10.92 -20.11 -9.46
N ALA A 40 -11.96 -20.54 -10.16
CA ALA A 40 -11.92 -21.74 -10.99
C ALA A 40 -11.56 -21.35 -12.43
N CYS A 41 -10.41 -21.83 -12.91
CA CYS A 41 -9.92 -21.52 -14.25
C CYS A 41 -10.42 -22.50 -15.33
N ASP A 42 -11.33 -23.41 -15.01
CA ASP A 42 -11.76 -24.47 -15.93
C ASP A 42 -12.42 -23.93 -17.19
N LYS A 43 -13.26 -22.90 -17.05
CA LYS A 43 -13.89 -22.20 -18.18
C LYS A 43 -12.86 -21.57 -19.11
N ALA A 44 -11.76 -21.04 -18.57
CA ALA A 44 -10.69 -20.44 -19.37
C ALA A 44 -9.93 -21.52 -20.15
N LYS A 45 -9.69 -22.69 -19.54
CA LYS A 45 -9.05 -23.83 -20.21
C LYS A 45 -9.91 -24.34 -21.37
N GLU A 46 -11.20 -24.54 -21.13
CA GLU A 46 -12.12 -25.10 -22.12
C GLU A 46 -12.43 -24.12 -23.26
N ARG A 47 -12.75 -22.87 -22.93
CA ARG A 47 -13.27 -21.90 -23.93
C ARG A 47 -12.18 -21.07 -24.59
N LEU A 48 -11.09 -20.77 -23.88
CA LEU A 48 -10.02 -19.91 -24.37
C LEU A 48 -8.76 -20.72 -24.72
N GLY A 49 -8.79 -22.04 -24.55
CA GLY A 49 -7.62 -22.90 -24.75
C GLY A 49 -6.47 -22.58 -23.80
N TYR A 50 -6.76 -21.95 -22.65
CA TYR A 50 -5.74 -21.54 -21.70
C TYR A 50 -4.93 -22.75 -21.21
N ARG A 51 -3.61 -22.73 -21.42
CA ARG A 51 -2.67 -23.72 -20.91
C ARG A 51 -1.64 -23.01 -20.03
N PRO A 52 -1.57 -23.33 -18.72
CA PRO A 52 -0.59 -22.71 -17.84
C PRO A 52 0.82 -23.15 -18.27
N LEU A 53 1.77 -22.20 -18.27
CA LEU A 53 3.17 -22.44 -18.66
C LEU A 53 3.90 -23.36 -17.68
N VAL A 54 3.52 -23.30 -16.41
CA VAL A 54 4.06 -24.08 -15.29
C VAL A 54 2.90 -24.52 -14.39
N GLN A 55 3.11 -25.53 -13.54
CA GLN A 55 2.09 -25.92 -12.58
C GLN A 55 1.87 -24.82 -11.54
N LEU A 56 0.69 -24.78 -10.91
CA LEU A 56 0.31 -23.72 -9.97
C LEU A 56 1.28 -23.62 -8.79
N ASP A 57 1.67 -24.76 -8.22
CA ASP A 57 2.58 -24.82 -7.07
C ASP A 57 3.95 -24.23 -7.41
N GLU A 58 4.47 -24.59 -8.59
CA GLU A 58 5.73 -24.06 -9.12
C GLU A 58 5.63 -22.55 -9.40
N ALA A 59 4.52 -22.08 -9.97
CA ALA A 59 4.28 -20.66 -10.18
C ALA A 59 4.27 -19.87 -8.85
N MET A 60 3.68 -20.44 -7.80
CA MET A 60 3.66 -19.83 -6.47
C MET A 60 5.06 -19.73 -5.88
N GLU A 61 5.86 -20.80 -5.95
CA GLU A 61 7.23 -20.81 -5.43
C GLU A 61 8.10 -19.74 -6.11
N ARG A 62 8.07 -19.70 -7.45
CA ARG A 62 8.78 -18.67 -8.23
C ARG A 62 8.33 -17.26 -7.91
N SER A 63 7.02 -17.06 -7.67
CA SER A 63 6.49 -15.73 -7.31
C SER A 63 7.00 -15.29 -5.94
N VAL A 64 7.05 -16.20 -4.96
CA VAL A 64 7.59 -15.92 -3.62
C VAL A 64 9.09 -15.61 -3.69
N GLU A 65 9.84 -16.39 -4.47
CA GLU A 65 11.27 -16.14 -4.68
C GLU A 65 11.52 -14.76 -5.31
N TRP A 66 10.77 -14.42 -6.36
CA TRP A 66 10.86 -13.11 -7.00
C TRP A 66 10.54 -11.97 -6.02
N ILE A 67 9.49 -12.08 -5.20
CA ILE A 67 9.16 -11.07 -4.17
C ILE A 67 10.33 -10.88 -3.19
N LYS A 68 10.99 -11.97 -2.77
CA LYS A 68 12.18 -11.89 -1.90
C LYS A 68 13.35 -11.19 -2.59
N THR A 69 13.51 -11.36 -3.90
CA THR A 69 14.56 -10.68 -4.67
C THR A 69 14.26 -9.19 -4.89
N VAL A 70 12.99 -8.84 -5.10
CA VAL A 70 12.51 -7.47 -5.36
C VAL A 70 12.30 -6.66 -4.07
N ASP A 71 12.90 -7.10 -2.96
CA ASP A 71 12.81 -6.46 -1.64
C ASP A 71 13.60 -5.12 -1.55
N LYS A 72 13.45 -4.27 -2.57
CA LYS A 72 13.79 -2.85 -2.63
C LYS A 72 13.21 -2.08 -1.44
N TRP A 73 12.12 -2.59 -0.84
CA TRP A 73 11.42 -1.96 0.27
C TRP A 73 12.00 -2.33 1.65
N ARG A 74 12.79 -3.41 1.78
CA ARG A 74 13.52 -3.72 3.03
C ARG A 74 14.44 -2.58 3.44
N VAL A 75 15.06 -1.92 2.46
CA VAL A 75 15.96 -0.78 2.67
C VAL A 75 15.23 0.41 3.33
N LEU A 76 13.94 0.59 3.06
CA LEU A 76 13.17 1.68 3.71
C LEU A 76 12.84 1.38 5.18
N TRP A 77 12.89 0.12 5.58
CA TRP A 77 12.71 -0.31 6.97
C TRP A 77 14.04 -0.64 7.65
N ASP A 78 15.16 -0.37 6.99
CA ASP A 78 16.47 -0.49 7.59
C ASP A 78 16.63 0.60 8.67
N PRO A 79 16.90 0.23 9.94
CA PRO A 79 17.04 1.20 11.03
C PRO A 79 18.05 2.31 10.74
N GLU A 80 19.11 2.02 9.96
CA GLU A 80 20.10 3.02 9.58
C GLU A 80 19.54 4.03 8.57
N VAL A 81 18.73 3.57 7.62
CA VAL A 81 18.10 4.43 6.59
C VAL A 81 16.98 5.28 7.19
N ILE A 82 16.19 4.72 8.12
CA ILE A 82 15.19 5.48 8.88
C ILE A 82 15.86 6.61 9.65
N ARG A 83 16.94 6.30 10.38
CA ARG A 83 17.70 7.29 11.16
C ARG A 83 18.32 8.37 10.28
N ALA A 84 18.88 7.99 9.12
CA ALA A 84 19.43 8.95 8.17
C ALA A 84 18.37 9.90 7.61
N ARG A 85 17.15 9.42 7.39
CA ARG A 85 16.02 10.25 6.94
C ARG A 85 15.51 11.17 8.04
N GLU A 86 15.42 10.69 9.28
CA GLU A 86 14.99 11.50 10.43
C GLU A 86 15.98 12.64 10.70
N LEU A 87 17.29 12.38 10.62
CA LEU A 87 18.34 13.40 10.69
C LEU A 87 18.23 14.41 9.55
N ALA A 88 17.91 13.96 8.33
CA ALA A 88 17.73 14.85 7.19
C ALA A 88 16.49 15.75 7.35
N GLU A 89 15.37 15.21 7.87
CA GLU A 89 14.18 16.00 8.17
C GLU A 89 14.46 17.04 9.28
N GLU A 90 15.18 16.67 10.35
CA GLU A 90 15.59 17.59 11.42
C GLU A 90 16.48 18.74 10.90
N THR A 91 17.49 18.43 10.09
CA THR A 91 18.36 19.48 9.50
C THR A 91 17.62 20.41 8.54
N VAL A 92 16.60 19.92 7.83
CA VAL A 92 15.78 20.74 6.94
C VAL A 92 14.89 21.68 7.75
N ASP A 93 14.32 21.21 8.86
CA ASP A 93 13.51 22.02 9.76
C ASP A 93 14.34 23.14 10.42
N GLU A 94 15.56 22.84 10.88
CA GLU A 94 16.51 23.84 11.40
C GLU A 94 16.82 24.93 10.35
N LEU A 95 17.11 24.54 9.10
CA LEU A 95 17.41 25.49 8.03
C LEU A 95 16.21 26.36 7.66
N VAL A 96 14.99 25.83 7.75
CA VAL A 96 13.75 26.58 7.51
C VAL A 96 13.49 27.58 8.64
N GLU A 97 13.76 27.23 9.89
CA GLU A 97 13.69 28.16 11.02
C GLU A 97 14.73 29.29 10.89
N ASP A 98 15.98 28.95 10.57
CA ASP A 98 17.05 29.93 10.36
C ASP A 98 16.75 30.91 9.21
N MET A 99 16.10 30.45 8.14
CA MET A 99 15.63 31.34 7.06
C MET A 99 14.49 32.25 7.51
N LYS A 100 13.55 31.76 8.32
CA LYS A 100 12.44 32.58 8.84
C LYS A 100 12.93 33.66 9.82
N ILE A 101 13.96 33.37 10.60
CA ILE A 101 14.57 34.32 11.55
C ILE A 101 15.30 35.47 10.82
N LYS A 102 15.69 35.26 9.56
CA LYS A 102 16.43 36.26 8.76
C LYS A 102 15.53 37.23 7.99
N ASP A 103 14.23 36.94 7.91
CA ASP A 103 13.21 37.78 7.26
C ASP A 103 12.47 38.73 8.25
N GLU A 104 12.80 38.69 9.55
CA GLU A 104 12.38 39.66 10.60
C GLU A 104 13.49 40.68 10.96
#